data_AF-A0A7S2AHE9-F1
#
_entry.id   AF-A0A7S2AHE9-F1
#
_cell.length_a   1.000
_cell.length_b   1.000
_cell.length_c   1.000
_cell.angle_alpha   90.00
_cell.angle_beta   90.00
_cell.angle_gamma   90.00
#
_symmetry.space_group_name_H-M   'P 1'
#
loop_
_entity.id
_entity.type
_entity.pdbx_description
1 polymer ?
#
loop_
_entity_poly.entity_id
_entity_poly.type
_entity_poly.pdbx_seq_one_letter_code
_entity_poly.pdbx_strand_id
1 'polypeptide(L)'
;YGDFLGYQIGNVAGEFRSFEDARAYASRLGLKSSTEWRAWSSSGARPHDIPSHPQTYYASSGWLSYGDFLGYQIGNVAGEFRSFEDARAYASRLGLKSSTEWRAWSSSGARPHDIPSHPQTYYASSGWLSYGDFLG
;
A
#
# COMPACT_ATOMS: atom_id res chain seq x y z
N TYR A 1 -10.03 42.21 -31.62
CA TYR A 1 -8.76 42.60 -30.97
C TYR A 1 -9.08 42.70 -29.48
N GLY A 2 -8.99 41.63 -28.67
CA GLY A 2 -7.90 40.69 -28.50
C GLY A 2 -7.44 40.86 -27.04
N ASP A 3 -7.96 39.99 -26.17
CA ASP A 3 -8.16 40.14 -24.72
C ASP A 3 -6.92 40.30 -23.81
N PHE A 4 -7.17 41.04 -22.72
CA PHE A 4 -6.74 40.88 -21.32
C PHE A 4 -5.42 40.13 -21.03
N LEU A 5 -4.38 40.90 -20.68
CA LEU A 5 -3.11 40.41 -20.14
C LEU A 5 -3.28 39.87 -18.71
N GLY A 6 -3.56 38.57 -18.60
CA GLY A 6 -3.36 37.82 -17.36
C GLY A 6 -1.88 37.51 -17.17
N TYR A 7 -1.21 38.26 -16.29
CA TYR A 7 0.15 37.99 -15.85
C TYR A 7 0.15 36.75 -14.93
N GLN A 8 0.11 35.54 -15.51
CA GLN A 8 0.33 34.31 -14.75
C GLN A 8 1.82 34.22 -14.41
N ILE A 9 2.12 34.55 -13.16
CA ILE A 9 3.39 34.22 -12.50
C ILE A 9 3.63 32.72 -12.74
N GLY A 10 4.72 32.42 -13.44
CA GLY A 10 5.12 31.06 -13.79
C GLY A 10 5.25 30.20 -12.54
N ASN A 11 4.21 29.42 -12.27
CA ASN A 11 4.29 28.27 -11.40
C ASN A 11 4.51 27.08 -12.35
N VAL A 12 5.69 26.47 -12.31
CA VAL A 12 6.01 25.28 -13.10
C VAL A 12 5.25 24.10 -12.49
N ALA A 13 3.92 24.14 -12.57
CA ALA A 13 3.04 23.02 -12.31
C ALA A 13 2.95 22.24 -13.62
N GLY A 14 3.99 21.45 -13.91
CA GLY A 14 3.90 20.42 -14.94
C GLY A 14 2.66 19.57 -14.65
N GLU A 15 1.82 19.35 -15.66
CA GLU A 15 0.63 18.51 -15.57
C GLU A 15 1.02 17.12 -15.04
N PHE A 16 0.83 16.90 -13.75
CA PHE A 16 0.92 15.56 -13.20
C PHE A 16 -0.35 14.81 -13.59
N ARG A 17 -0.23 13.52 -13.87
CA ARG A 17 -1.36 12.68 -14.28
C ARG A 17 -2.43 12.63 -13.20
N SER A 18 -3.64 12.22 -13.58
CA SER A 18 -4.72 11.96 -12.63
C SER A 18 -4.28 10.95 -11.56
N PHE A 19 -4.90 11.01 -10.38
CA PHE A 19 -4.59 10.07 -9.29
C PHE A 19 -4.75 8.60 -9.73
N GLU A 20 -5.79 8.32 -10.52
CA GLU A 20 -6.07 6.97 -11.03
C GLU A 20 -4.99 6.47 -11.99
N ASP A 21 -4.53 7.31 -12.92
CA ASP A 21 -3.47 6.96 -13.86
C ASP A 21 -2.12 6.78 -13.14
N ALA A 22 -1.82 7.67 -12.20
CA ALA A 22 -0.59 7.60 -11.41
C ALA A 22 -0.58 6.35 -10.51
N ARG A 23 -1.72 5.98 -9.92
CA ARG A 23 -1.92 4.74 -9.14
C ARG A 23 -1.78 3.49 -10.01
N ALA A 24 -2.39 3.48 -11.19
CA ALA A 24 -2.27 2.38 -12.15
C ALA A 24 -0.81 2.20 -12.61
N TYR A 25 -0.07 3.28 -12.79
CA TYR A 25 1.36 3.21 -13.09
C TYR A 25 2.18 2.73 -11.88
N ALA A 26 1.96 3.32 -10.71
CA ALA A 26 2.71 3.02 -9.50
C ALA A 26 2.51 1.56 -9.03
N SER A 27 1.30 1.03 -9.16
CA SER A 27 1.01 -0.38 -8.90
C SER A 27 1.74 -1.34 -9.85
N ARG A 28 1.95 -0.95 -11.11
CA ARG A 28 2.75 -1.75 -12.08
C ARG A 28 4.24 -1.77 -11.75
N LEU A 29 4.75 -0.76 -11.04
CA LEU A 29 6.15 -0.74 -10.61
C LEU A 29 6.44 -1.79 -9.53
N GLY A 30 5.40 -2.32 -8.86
CA GLY A 30 5.55 -3.37 -7.84
C GLY A 30 6.32 -2.92 -6.60
N LEU A 31 6.40 -1.60 -6.35
CA LEU A 31 7.07 -1.02 -5.19
C LEU A 31 6.26 -1.34 -3.93
N LYS A 32 6.90 -1.86 -2.89
CA LYS A 32 6.25 -2.37 -1.67
C LYS A 32 6.48 -1.51 -0.44
N SER A 33 7.04 -0.32 -0.62
CA SER A 33 7.31 0.61 0.48
C SER A 33 7.44 2.04 -0.01
N SER A 34 7.08 2.99 0.84
CA SER A 34 7.38 4.42 0.65
C SER A 34 8.89 4.67 0.54
N THR A 35 9.72 3.84 1.17
CA THR A 35 11.18 3.89 1.03
C THR A 35 11.62 3.51 -0.39
N GLU A 36 11.05 2.46 -0.96
CA GLU A 36 11.33 2.04 -2.34
C GLU A 36 10.82 3.08 -3.34
N TRP A 37 9.64 3.65 -3.10
CA TRP A 37 9.14 4.80 -3.87
C TRP A 37 10.12 5.96 -3.84
N ARG A 38 10.65 6.33 -2.67
CA ARG A 38 11.57 7.46 -2.54
C ARG A 38 12.91 7.18 -3.23
N ALA A 39 13.43 5.97 -3.12
CA ALA A 39 14.65 5.54 -3.81
C ALA A 39 14.46 5.57 -5.33
N TRP A 40 13.37 5.01 -5.84
CA TRP A 40 13.01 5.05 -7.26
C TRP A 40 12.75 6.48 -7.77
N SER A 41 12.06 7.30 -6.97
CA SER A 41 11.81 8.70 -7.32
C SER A 41 13.09 9.53 -7.37
N SER A 42 14.11 9.17 -6.59
CA SER A 42 15.39 9.89 -6.49
C SER A 42 16.44 9.39 -7.48
N SER A 43 16.25 8.20 -8.06
CA SER A 43 17.16 7.62 -9.06
C SER A 43 17.06 8.27 -10.44
N GLY A 44 16.12 9.20 -10.64
CA GLY A 44 15.86 9.84 -11.93
C GLY A 44 15.02 8.99 -12.90
N ALA A 45 14.63 7.78 -12.50
CA ALA A 45 13.74 6.91 -13.30
C ALA A 45 12.26 7.33 -13.24
N ARG A 46 11.93 8.37 -12.46
CA ARG A 46 10.58 8.90 -12.31
C ARG A 46 10.20 9.75 -13.53
N PRO A 47 9.08 9.45 -14.20
CA PRO A 47 8.52 10.31 -15.24
C PRO A 47 8.20 11.71 -14.69
N HIS A 48 8.38 12.75 -15.51
CA HIS A 48 7.99 14.11 -15.13
C HIS A 48 6.50 14.22 -14.79
N ASP A 49 5.67 13.35 -15.39
CA ASP A 49 4.22 13.29 -15.20
C ASP A 49 3.79 12.67 -13.85
N ILE A 50 4.72 12.15 -13.03
CA ILE A 50 4.43 11.59 -11.71
C ILE A 50 5.08 12.44 -10.63
N PRO A 51 4.33 12.90 -9.61
CA PRO A 51 4.90 13.70 -8.52
C PRO A 51 5.85 12.87 -7.65
N SER A 52 6.92 13.50 -7.17
CA SER A 52 7.89 12.85 -6.26
C SER A 52 7.27 12.57 -4.89
N HIS A 53 6.34 13.44 -4.48
CA HIS A 53 5.57 13.35 -3.24
C HIS A 53 4.07 13.23 -3.56
N PRO A 54 3.60 12.06 -4.00
CA PRO A 54 2.21 11.88 -4.41
C PRO A 54 1.23 12.09 -3.24
N GLN A 55 1.67 11.84 -2.01
CA GLN A 55 0.90 12.15 -0.79
C GLN A 55 0.50 13.62 -0.66
N THR A 56 1.32 14.54 -1.17
CA THR A 56 1.07 15.99 -1.07
C THR A 56 0.24 16.45 -2.25
N TYR A 57 0.53 15.91 -3.44
CA TYR A 57 -0.16 16.30 -4.66
C TYR A 57 -1.59 15.76 -4.75
N TYR A 58 -1.80 14.49 -4.41
CA TYR A 58 -3.11 13.84 -4.49
C TYR A 58 -3.90 13.90 -3.17
N ALA A 59 -3.45 14.67 -2.18
CA ALA A 59 -4.12 14.81 -0.88
C ALA A 59 -5.61 15.21 -1.04
N SER A 60 -5.91 16.09 -1.99
CA SER A 60 -7.27 16.54 -2.32
C SER A 60 -7.96 15.69 -3.39
N SER A 61 -7.27 14.70 -3.97
CA SER A 61 -7.74 13.86 -5.08
C SER A 61 -8.06 12.42 -4.66
N GLY A 62 -8.19 12.16 -3.36
CA GLY A 62 -8.50 10.82 -2.84
C GLY A 62 -7.30 10.00 -2.40
N TRP A 63 -6.15 10.63 -2.16
CA TRP A 63 -5.00 9.94 -1.56
C TRP A 63 -5.34 9.36 -0.19
N LEU A 64 -5.24 8.04 -0.06
CA LEU A 64 -5.45 7.33 1.20
C LEU A 64 -4.11 7.03 1.88
N SER A 65 -3.23 6.32 1.18
CA SER A 65 -1.91 5.95 1.70
C SER A 65 -0.99 5.51 0.55
N TYR A 66 0.32 5.40 0.83
CA TYR A 66 1.24 4.77 -0.10
C TYR A 66 0.80 3.36 -0.49
N GLY A 67 0.12 2.65 0.41
CA GLY A 67 -0.28 1.31 0.11
C GLY A 67 -1.43 1.21 -0.88
N ASP A 68 -2.35 2.17 -0.83
CA ASP A 68 -3.40 2.29 -1.83
C ASP A 68 -2.85 2.75 -3.19
N PHE A 69 -1.88 3.67 -3.17
CA PHE A 69 -1.32 4.26 -4.37
C PHE A 69 -0.34 3.34 -5.12
N LEU A 70 0.55 2.68 -4.39
CA LEU A 70 1.51 1.72 -4.95
C LEU A 70 0.90 0.31 -5.08
N GLY A 71 -0.33 0.10 -4.60
CA GLY A 71 -0.98 -1.20 -4.62
C GLY A 71 -0.36 -2.25 -3.67
N TYR A 72 0.46 -1.84 -2.69
CA TYR A 72 0.96 -2.73 -1.63
C TYR A 72 0.31 -2.38 -0.29
N GLN A 73 -0.42 -3.26 0.36
CA GLN A 73 -1.06 -2.87 1.61
C GLN A 73 -0.10 -2.99 2.80
N ILE A 74 0.36 -1.84 3.32
CA ILE A 74 0.96 -1.75 4.66
C ILE A 74 -0.04 -2.39 5.62
N GLY A 75 0.36 -3.48 6.28
CA GLY A 75 -0.51 -4.33 7.10
C GLY A 75 -0.98 -3.74 8.42
N ASN A 76 -1.33 -2.46 8.42
CA ASN A 76 -1.81 -1.68 9.54
C ASN A 76 -3.05 -0.85 9.13
N VAL A 77 -3.92 -1.38 8.28
CA VAL A 77 -5.22 -0.75 8.08
C VAL A 77 -6.11 -1.23 9.23
N ALA A 78 -6.56 -0.29 10.05
CA ALA A 78 -7.61 -0.46 11.04
C ALA A 78 -8.98 -0.68 10.35
N GLY A 79 -9.04 -1.63 9.42
CA GLY A 79 -10.26 -2.18 8.83
C GLY A 79 -10.48 -3.57 9.42
N GLU A 80 -11.73 -3.94 9.65
CA GLU A 80 -12.13 -5.23 10.23
C GLU A 80 -11.35 -6.39 9.59
N PHE A 81 -10.36 -6.91 10.33
CA PHE A 81 -9.75 -8.17 9.92
C PHE A 81 -10.80 -9.26 10.07
N ARG A 82 -10.67 -10.33 9.28
CA ARG A 82 -11.62 -11.46 9.35
C ARG A 82 -11.69 -12.01 10.78
N SER A 83 -12.76 -12.73 11.08
CA SER A 83 -12.84 -13.47 12.34
C SER A 83 -11.62 -14.39 12.51
N PHE A 84 -11.26 -14.70 13.75
CA PHE A 84 -10.14 -15.62 14.03
C PHE A 84 -10.31 -16.96 13.29
N GLU A 85 -11.53 -17.49 13.25
CA GLU A 85 -11.85 -18.75 12.56
C GLU A 85 -11.63 -18.66 11.05
N ASP A 86 -12.08 -17.60 10.40
CA ASP A 86 -11.89 -17.40 8.96
C ASP A 86 -10.42 -17.19 8.62
N ALA A 87 -9.71 -16.39 9.43
CA ALA A 87 -8.28 -16.13 9.24
C ALA A 87 -7.46 -17.42 9.43
N ARG A 88 -7.81 -18.25 10.41
CA ARG A 88 -7.21 -19.57 10.65
C ARG A 88 -7.48 -20.52 9.48
N ALA A 89 -8.73 -20.61 9.03
CA ALA A 89 -9.09 -21.45 7.88
C ALA A 89 -8.35 -21.04 6.60
N TYR A 90 -8.14 -19.74 6.40
CA TYR A 90 -7.32 -19.23 5.31
C TYR A 90 -5.84 -19.57 5.50
N ALA A 91 -5.29 -19.32 6.70
CA ALA A 91 -3.90 -19.59 7.03
C ALA A 91 -3.53 -21.08 6.88
N SER A 92 -4.40 -21.99 7.31
CA SER A 92 -4.19 -23.44 7.14
C SER A 92 -4.17 -23.90 5.69
N ARG A 93 -4.88 -23.19 4.79
CA ARG A 93 -4.82 -23.49 3.35
C ARG A 93 -3.52 -23.05 2.69
N LEU A 94 -2.79 -22.09 3.28
CA LEU A 94 -1.50 -21.65 2.76
C LEU A 94 -0.39 -22.67 3.00
N GLY A 95 -0.59 -23.62 3.93
CA GLY A 95 0.38 -24.67 4.23
C GLY A 95 1.69 -24.16 4.86
N LEU A 96 1.66 -22.98 5.46
CA LEU A 96 2.80 -22.39 6.17
C LEU A 96 3.00 -23.15 7.48
N LYS A 97 4.23 -23.50 7.85
CA LYS A 97 4.49 -24.34 9.04
C LYS A 97 5.06 -23.57 10.21
N SER A 98 5.45 -22.31 10.00
CA SER A 98 6.15 -21.51 11.00
C SER A 98 5.80 -20.03 10.94
N SER A 99 6.01 -19.35 12.07
CA SER A 99 5.91 -17.89 12.16
C SER A 99 6.88 -17.18 11.22
N THR A 100 8.04 -17.77 10.93
CA THR A 100 9.02 -17.26 9.97
C THR A 100 8.44 -17.27 8.55
N GLU A 101 7.84 -18.38 8.14
CA GLU A 101 7.16 -18.48 6.83
C GLU A 101 5.97 -17.54 6.76
N TRP A 102 5.17 -17.44 7.84
CA TRP A 102 4.10 -16.46 7.93
C TRP A 102 4.61 -15.04 7.72
N ARG A 103 5.71 -14.66 8.38
CA ARG A 103 6.29 -13.32 8.25
C ARG A 103 6.81 -13.08 6.84
N ALA A 104 7.50 -14.04 6.24
CA ALA A 104 7.99 -13.95 4.87
C ALA A 104 6.83 -13.80 3.87
N TRP A 105 5.78 -14.61 4.01
CA TRP A 105 4.57 -14.52 3.19
C TRP A 105 3.82 -13.19 3.43
N SER A 106 3.62 -12.79 4.68
CA SER A 106 2.98 -11.55 5.10
C SER A 106 3.69 -10.31 4.55
N SER A 107 5.02 -10.35 4.47
CA SER A 107 5.87 -9.31 3.89
C SER A 107 6.05 -9.42 2.38
N SER A 108 5.68 -10.54 1.74
CA SER A 108 5.83 -10.74 0.30
C SER A 108 4.88 -9.89 -0.54
N GLY A 109 3.83 -9.33 0.07
CA GLY A 109 2.75 -8.61 -0.63
C GLY A 109 1.61 -9.53 -1.09
N ALA A 110 1.72 -10.85 -0.90
CA ALA A 110 0.64 -11.80 -1.17
C ALA A 110 -0.43 -11.85 -0.07
N ARG A 111 -0.27 -11.09 1.02
CA ARG A 111 -1.22 -11.06 2.14
C ARG A 111 -2.45 -10.22 1.77
N PRO A 112 -3.66 -10.81 1.88
CA PRO A 112 -4.90 -10.05 1.79
C PRO A 112 -5.01 -8.92 2.84
N HIS A 113 -5.82 -7.90 2.56
CA HIS A 113 -6.06 -6.79 3.50
C HIS A 113 -6.79 -7.20 4.78
N ASP A 114 -7.61 -8.24 4.68
CA ASP A 114 -8.46 -8.75 5.74
C ASP A 114 -7.71 -9.70 6.68
N ILE A 115 -6.44 -10.03 6.38
CA ILE A 115 -5.57 -10.82 7.25
C ILE A 115 -4.55 -9.91 7.95
N PRO A 116 -4.48 -9.93 9.29
CA PRO A 116 -3.53 -9.11 10.01
C PRO A 116 -2.09 -9.56 9.79
N SER A 117 -1.18 -8.59 9.76
CA SER A 117 0.27 -8.86 9.68
C SER A 117 0.80 -9.62 10.90
N HIS A 118 0.22 -9.30 12.07
CA HIS A 118 0.56 -9.87 13.38
C HIS A 118 -0.71 -10.46 14.03
N PRO A 119 -1.14 -11.66 13.60
CA PRO A 119 -2.38 -12.28 14.09
C PRO A 119 -2.33 -12.54 15.60
N GLN A 120 -1.15 -12.81 16.16
CA GLN A 120 -0.95 -12.95 17.62
C GLN A 120 -1.38 -11.74 18.43
N THR A 121 -1.25 -10.53 17.87
CA THR A 121 -1.58 -9.29 18.57
C THR A 121 -3.06 -8.96 18.38
N TYR A 122 -3.57 -9.20 17.17
CA TYR A 122 -4.96 -8.87 16.84
C TYR A 122 -5.95 -9.87 17.45
N TYR A 123 -5.68 -11.17 17.38
CA TYR A 123 -6.56 -12.22 17.90
C TYR A 123 -6.23 -12.65 19.34
N ALA A 124 -5.39 -11.90 20.05
CA ALA A 124 -5.01 -12.19 21.43
C ALA A 124 -6.23 -12.40 22.35
N SER A 125 -7.29 -11.61 22.14
CA SER A 125 -8.56 -11.70 22.87
C SER A 125 -9.62 -12.55 22.17
N SER A 126 -9.32 -13.12 21.00
CA SER A 126 -10.26 -13.85 20.13
C SER A 126 -9.96 -15.35 20.03
N GLY A 127 -9.15 -15.89 20.95
CA GLY A 127 -8.83 -17.32 21.00
C GLY A 127 -7.46 -17.70 20.41
N TRP A 128 -6.57 -16.74 20.19
CA TRP A 128 -5.20 -17.03 19.76
C TRP A 128 -4.44 -17.89 20.79
N LEU A 129 -3.96 -19.05 20.36
CA LEU A 129 -3.11 -19.95 21.16
C LEU A 129 -1.65 -19.88 20.73
N SER A 130 -1.37 -20.21 19.47
CA SER A 130 -0.01 -20.21 18.91
C SER A 130 -0.07 -20.20 17.39
N TYR A 131 1.08 -19.95 16.75
CA TYR A 131 1.20 -20.14 15.30
C TYR A 131 0.90 -21.57 14.87
N GLY A 132 1.24 -22.59 15.68
CA GLY A 132 0.91 -23.97 15.34
C GLY A 132 -0.60 -24.18 15.22
N ASP A 133 -1.36 -23.66 16.18
CA ASP A 133 -2.82 -23.75 16.14
C ASP A 133 -3.44 -22.92 15.00
N PHE A 134 -2.89 -21.74 14.72
CA PHE A 134 -3.40 -20.85 13.69
C PHE A 134 -3.06 -21.29 12.26
N LEU A 135 -1.91 -21.94 12.08
CA LEU A 135 -1.45 -22.42 10.77
C LEU A 135 -1.89 -23.86 10.46
N GLY A 136 -2.31 -24.64 11.46
CA GLY A 136 -2.83 -26.00 11.29
C GLY A 136 -1.81 -27.09 11.50
#